data_AF-A0A3B9WQB1-F1
#
_entry.id   AF-A0A3B9WQB1-F1
#
_cell.length_a   1.000
_cell.length_b   1.000
_cell.length_c   1.000
_cell.angle_alpha   90.00
_cell.angle_beta   90.00
_cell.angle_gamma   90.00
#
_symmetry.space_group_name_H-M   'P 1'
#
loop_
_entity.id
_entity.type
_entity.pdbx_description
1 polymer ?
#
loop_
_entity_poly.entity_id
_entity_poly.type
_entity_poly.pdbx_seq_one_letter_code
_entity_poly.pdbx_strand_id
1 'polypeptide(L)' 'AARRAREINSYFNQLGEGLGTMVPPQVSSTSRKPLSISFEEIAADKILSVPLSVYEELEAELDEELLDA' A
#
# COMPACT_ATOMS: atom_id res chain seq x y z
N ALA A 1 -10.00 -2.72 -2.14
CA ALA A 1 -9.27 -3.63 -3.06
C ALA A 1 -8.68 -2.91 -4.28
N ALA A 2 -9.47 -2.23 -5.13
CA ALA A 2 -8.96 -1.69 -6.40
C ALA A 2 -7.81 -0.68 -6.28
N ARG A 3 -7.83 0.24 -5.30
CA ARG A 3 -6.72 1.19 -5.04
C ARG A 3 -5.44 0.43 -4.71
N ARG A 4 -5.51 -0.45 -3.71
CA ARG A 4 -4.40 -1.32 -3.30
C ARG A 4 -3.82 -2.16 -4.45
N ALA A 5 -4.66 -2.67 -5.34
CA ALA A 5 -4.21 -3.43 -6.50
C ALA A 5 -3.34 -2.60 -7.47
N ARG A 6 -3.61 -1.29 -7.59
CA ARG A 6 -2.79 -0.38 -8.39
C ARG A 6 -1.43 -0.12 -7.72
N GLU A 7 -1.39 0.06 -6.41
CA GLU A 7 -0.13 0.19 -5.65
C GLU A 7 0.75 -1.05 -5.85
N ILE A 8 0.18 -2.25 -5.71
CA ILE A 8 0.90 -3.51 -5.92
C ILE A 8 1.39 -3.64 -7.38
N ASN A 9 0.57 -3.25 -8.36
CA ASN A 9 0.99 -3.28 -9.76
C ASN A 9 2.16 -2.34 -10.03
N SER A 10 2.05 -1.11 -9.54
CA SER A 10 3.09 -0.10 -9.68
C SER A 10 4.38 -0.52 -8.96
N TYR A 11 4.30 -1.15 -7.78
CA TYR A 11 5.45 -1.72 -7.07
C TYR A 11 6.23 -2.72 -7.95
N PHE A 12 5.53 -3.65 -8.59
CA PHE A 12 6.17 -4.64 -9.46
C PHE A 12 6.71 -4.04 -10.76
N ASN A 13 6.10 -2.97 -11.29
CA ASN A 13 6.57 -2.31 -12.50
C ASN A 13 7.83 -1.45 -12.26
N GLN A 14 8.02 -0.92 -11.05
CA GLN A 14 9.18 -0.08 -10.69
C GLN A 14 10.34 -0.87 -10.08
N LEU A 15 10.28 -2.21 -10.09
CA LEU A 15 11.33 -3.06 -9.54
C LEU A 15 12.61 -2.96 -10.39
N GLY A 16 13.49 -2.04 -10.02
CA GLY A 16 14.78 -1.79 -10.69
C GLY A 16 15.13 -0.31 -10.90
N GLU A 17 14.18 0.62 -10.71
CA GLU A 17 14.39 2.06 -10.97
C GLU A 17 14.89 2.85 -9.74
N GLY A 18 15.10 2.18 -8.60
CA GLY A 18 15.48 2.79 -7.33
C GLY A 18 14.36 2.68 -6.30
N LEU A 19 14.68 2.20 -5.11
CA LEU A 19 13.74 2.05 -4.00
C LEU A 19 13.25 3.43 -3.53
N GLY A 20 11.96 3.55 -3.24
CA GLY A 20 11.52 4.71 -2.45
C GLY A 20 10.09 4.71 -1.95
N THR A 21 9.08 4.54 -2.81
CA THR A 21 7.75 5.05 -2.43
C THR A 21 6.63 4.04 -2.38
N MET A 22 6.81 2.82 -2.92
CA MET A 22 5.69 1.88 -3.02
C MET A 22 5.76 0.73 -2.04
N VAL A 23 4.64 0.57 -1.34
CA VAL A 23 4.43 -0.48 -0.35
C VAL A 23 4.35 -1.84 -1.06
N PRO A 24 5.29 -2.79 -0.78
CA PRO A 24 5.27 -4.12 -1.37
C PRO A 24 4.01 -4.90 -0.96
N PRO A 25 3.73 -6.07 -1.57
CA PRO A 25 2.75 -7.00 -1.02
C PRO A 25 2.99 -7.28 0.48
N GLN A 26 1.95 -7.15 1.29
CA GLN A 26 1.97 -7.28 2.75
C GLN A 26 1.63 -8.71 3.22
N VAL A 27 1.31 -9.61 2.29
CA VAL A 27 1.07 -11.04 2.54
C VAL A 27 1.85 -11.88 1.55
N SER A 28 2.26 -13.07 1.97
CA SER A 28 2.78 -14.08 1.05
C SER A 28 1.63 -14.65 0.22
N SER A 29 1.62 -14.37 -1.07
CA SER A 29 0.59 -14.83 -2.02
C SER A 29 1.20 -15.78 -3.04
N THR A 30 0.48 -16.85 -3.39
CA THR A 30 0.80 -17.67 -4.57
C THR A 30 0.26 -17.06 -5.87
N SER A 31 -0.70 -16.13 -5.76
CA SER A 31 -1.23 -15.37 -6.88
C SER A 31 -0.25 -14.28 -7.34
N ARG A 32 -0.17 -14.12 -8.67
CA ARG A 32 0.57 -13.04 -9.34
C ARG A 32 -0.33 -11.89 -9.79
N LYS A 33 -1.65 -11.97 -9.53
CA LYS A 33 -2.63 -10.97 -9.96
C LYS A 33 -2.81 -9.93 -8.85
N PRO A 34 -2.48 -8.65 -9.07
CA PRO A 34 -2.53 -7.63 -8.01
C PRO A 34 -3.87 -7.52 -7.29
N LEU A 35 -4.99 -7.72 -8.01
CA LEU A 35 -6.32 -7.68 -7.40
C LEU A 35 -6.58 -8.87 -6.45
N SER A 36 -6.09 -10.06 -6.79
CA SER A 36 -6.19 -11.23 -5.91
C SER A 36 -5.35 -11.03 -4.65
N ILE A 37 -4.10 -10.56 -4.81
CA ILE A 37 -3.22 -10.24 -3.69
C ILE A 37 -3.88 -9.20 -2.77
N SER A 38 -4.52 -8.16 -3.34
CA SER A 38 -5.23 -7.14 -2.56
C SER A 38 -6.37 -7.71 -1.72
N PHE A 39 -7.09 -8.72 -2.24
CA PHE A 39 -8.13 -9.39 -1.46
C PHE A 39 -7.55 -10.28 -0.37
N GLU A 40 -6.44 -10.96 -0.63
CA GLU A 40 -5.71 -11.75 0.38
C GLU A 40 -5.20 -10.85 1.53
N GLU A 41 -4.67 -9.67 1.22
CA GLU A 41 -4.26 -8.70 2.24
C GLU A 41 -5.43 -8.16 3.07
N ILE A 42 -6.57 -7.87 2.43
CA ILE A 42 -7.79 -7.45 3.15
C ILE A 42 -8.29 -8.58 4.05
N ALA A 43 -8.31 -9.83 3.56
CA ALA A 43 -8.74 -10.98 4.34
C ALA A 43 -7.81 -11.31 5.52
N ALA A 44 -6.54 -10.89 5.43
CA ALA A 44 -5.55 -11.02 6.50
C ALA A 44 -5.48 -9.77 7.41
N ASP A 45 -6.46 -8.87 7.31
CA ASP A 45 -6.53 -7.60 8.07
C ASP A 45 -5.28 -6.73 7.97
N LYS A 46 -4.59 -6.78 6.81
CA LYS A 46 -3.41 -5.93 6.53
C LYS A 46 -3.77 -4.59 5.90
N ILE A 47 -5.02 -4.41 5.46
CA ILE A 47 -5.49 -3.21 4.77
C ILE A 47 -6.70 -2.66 5.50
N LEU A 48 -6.58 -1.43 6.00
CA LEU A 48 -7.67 -0.69 6.63
C LEU A 48 -8.30 0.26 5.60
N SER A 49 -9.62 0.18 5.44
CA SER A 49 -10.37 1.12 4.60
C SER A 49 -10.85 2.29 5.46
N VAL A 50 -10.33 3.48 5.18
CA VAL A 50 -10.73 4.72 5.86
C VAL A 50 -11.33 5.72 4.88
N PRO A 51 -12.17 6.67 5.34
CA PRO A 51 -12.56 7.85 4.56
C PRO A 51 -11.32 8.65 4.13
N LEU A 52 -11.42 9.36 3.00
CA LEU A 52 -10.29 10.13 2.48
C LEU A 52 -9.80 11.20 3.46
N SER A 53 -10.71 11.87 4.18
CA SER A 53 -10.33 12.87 5.19
C SER A 53 -9.43 12.30 6.28
N VAL A 54 -9.74 11.09 6.75
CA VAL A 54 -8.94 10.40 7.77
C VAL A 54 -7.57 10.02 7.22
N TYR A 55 -7.49 9.61 5.95
CA TYR A 55 -6.21 9.34 5.31
C TYR A 55 -5.35 10.60 5.22
N GLU A 56 -5.92 11.73 4.79
CA GLU A 56 -5.21 13.02 4.70
C GLU A 56 -4.72 13.51 6.06
N GLU A 57 -5.53 13.35 7.12
CA GLU A 57 -5.14 13.64 8.50
C GLU A 57 -3.94 12.79 8.95
N LEU A 58 -3.98 11.48 8.71
CA LEU A 58 -2.90 10.55 9.06
C LEU A 58 -1.61 10.83 8.28
N GLU A 59 -1.71 11.15 6.98
CA GLU A 59 -0.56 11.46 6.14
C GLU A 59 0.11 12.75 6.60
N ALA A 60 -0.66 13.78 6.95
CA ALA A 60 -0.13 15.02 7.51
C ALA A 60 0.58 14.81 8.86
N GLU A 61 0.02 13.98 9.75
CA GLU A 61 0.63 13.63 11.04
C GLU A 61 1.96 12.89 10.85
N LEU A 62 2.01 11.92 9.92
CA LEU A 62 3.23 11.17 9.60
C LEU A 62 4.31 12.06 8.96
N ASP A 63 3.91 12.98 8.08
CA ASP A 63 4.83 13.94 7.46
C ASP A 63 5.39 14.91 8.52
N GLU A 64 4.57 15.39 9.46
CA GLU A 64 5.02 16.22 10.58
C GLU A 64 6.00 15.45 11.48
N GLU A 65 5.70 14.20 11.83
CA GLU A 65 6.60 13.33 12.62
C GLU A 65 7.95 13.09 11.92
N LEU A 66 7.95 12.92 10.60
CA LEU A 66 9.18 12.73 9.81
C LEU A 66 10.01 14.02 9.65
N LEU A 67 9.39 15.19 9.73
CA LEU A 67 10.09 16.48 9.69
C LEU A 67 10.74 16.84 11.02
N ASP A 68 10.20 16.32 12.13
CA ASP A 68 10.69 16.54 13.50
C ASP A 68 11.74 15.51 13.97
N ALA A 69 12.02 14.46 13.18
CA ALA A 69 12.97 13.37 13.48
C ALA A 69 14.35 13.54 12.82
#